data_AF-A0A7X7J622-F1
#
_entry.id   AF-A0A7X7J622-F1
#
_cell.length_a   1.000
_cell.length_b   1.000
_cell.length_c   1.000
_cell.angle_alpha   90.00
_cell.angle_beta   90.00
_cell.angle_gamma   90.00
#
_symmetry.space_group_name_H-M   'P 1'
#
loop_
_entity.id
_entity.type
_entity.pdbx_description
1 polymer ?
#
loop_
_entity_poly.entity_id
_entity_poly.type
_entity_poly.pdbx_seq_one_letter_code
_entity_poly.pdbx_strand_id
1 'polypeptide(L)'
;MVDKKEAVVLEFIKNNPEVSSKEIFEGISLPFSYASLKRLLLSLKLKNLLSRKGRGKATKYVISPAYALLCPIDMETYYKKEIDQRVIKENFNFQLINETLRNIDLFTETDLKKLNLLQKKYENNIAQLSETARKKELERLAIDLSWKSSQIEGNTYSLLETERLLKEKETASGKTKEEAVMLLNHKETIDFIIDNPDYLLPLSVSKIEDIHRLLIKDLGLEKNIRKRRVGVSGTNYKPLDNDFQIYESLSMMCELVNCKENVFEKALLSLVLISYIQPFVDGNKRTARIVSNAILISHTHCPVSFRTVDSIDYKKAMLLFYEQNNISNMKEIFINQFEFAVNTYF
;
A
#
# COMPACT_ATOMS: atom_id res chain seq x y z
N MET A 1 4.25 21.00 8.79
CA MET A 1 5.42 20.52 9.56
C MET A 1 5.08 20.56 11.04
N VAL A 2 5.41 19.49 11.77
CA VAL A 2 5.23 19.41 13.22
C VAL A 2 6.30 20.27 13.88
N ASP A 3 5.92 21.15 14.81
CA ASP A 3 6.89 21.96 15.59
C ASP A 3 7.83 21.01 16.37
N LYS A 4 9.10 21.37 16.56
CA LYS A 4 10.07 20.60 17.37
C LYS A 4 9.49 20.25 18.75
N LYS A 5 8.68 21.14 19.34
CA LYS A 5 8.00 20.90 20.63
C LYS A 5 6.87 19.87 20.51
N GLU A 6 6.11 19.92 19.42
CA GLU A 6 5.06 18.94 19.13
C GLU A 6 5.66 17.55 18.92
N ALA A 7 6.78 17.46 18.20
CA ALA A 7 7.48 16.20 17.93
C ALA A 7 7.91 15.49 19.23
N VAL A 8 8.52 16.21 20.17
CA VAL A 8 8.96 15.62 21.45
C VAL A 8 7.77 15.13 22.28
N VAL A 9 6.66 15.87 22.31
CA VAL A 9 5.45 15.43 23.03
C VAL A 9 4.82 14.19 22.38
N LEU A 10 4.75 14.16 21.04
CA LEU A 10 4.22 13.01 20.31
C LEU A 10 5.11 11.77 20.49
N GLU A 11 6.44 11.94 20.44
CA GLU A 11 7.40 10.86 20.69
C GLU A 11 7.29 10.30 22.12
N PHE A 12 7.16 11.18 23.11
CA PHE A 12 6.96 10.76 24.50
C PHE A 12 5.67 9.94 24.68
N ILE A 13 4.55 10.40 24.11
CA ILE A 13 3.25 9.70 24.18
C ILE A 13 3.29 8.39 23.38
N LYS A 14 4.04 8.34 22.27
CA LYS A 14 4.24 7.12 21.48
C LYS A 14 4.98 6.04 22.29
N ASN A 15 5.98 6.44 23.06
CA ASN A 15 6.76 5.53 23.90
C ASN A 15 6.06 5.17 25.23
N ASN A 16 5.12 6.00 25.68
CA ASN A 16 4.37 5.81 26.91
C ASN A 16 2.86 5.95 26.63
N PRO A 17 2.17 4.89 26.18
CA PRO A 17 0.75 4.97 25.90
C PRO A 17 -0.06 5.20 27.18
N GLU A 18 -1.19 5.89 27.05
CA GLU A 18 -2.15 6.15 28.14
C GLU A 18 -1.59 6.99 29.31
N VAL A 19 -0.80 8.00 28.96
CA VAL A 19 -0.24 8.99 29.92
C VAL A 19 -1.15 10.20 30.11
N SER A 20 -1.14 10.75 31.32
CA SER A 20 -1.84 11.97 31.70
C SER A 20 -1.02 13.20 31.31
N SER A 21 -1.66 14.37 31.27
CA SER A 21 -0.94 15.61 31.02
C SER A 21 0.14 15.90 32.06
N LYS A 22 -0.01 15.42 33.31
CA LYS A 22 0.98 15.57 34.38
C LYS A 22 2.21 14.69 34.11
N GLU A 23 2.00 13.41 33.82
CA GLU A 23 3.09 12.47 33.49
C GLU A 23 3.87 12.93 32.25
N ILE A 24 3.18 13.44 31.24
CA ILE A 24 3.82 14.04 30.06
C ILE A 24 4.71 15.23 30.46
N PHE A 25 4.20 16.12 31.32
CA PHE A 25 4.94 17.31 31.75
C PHE A 25 6.20 16.97 32.54
N GLU A 26 6.10 16.00 33.45
CA GLU A 26 7.22 15.57 34.30
C GLU A 26 8.25 14.75 33.50
N GLY A 27 7.80 14.01 32.47
CA GLY A 27 8.66 13.16 31.66
C GLY A 27 9.38 13.86 30.50
N ILE A 28 9.00 15.10 30.14
CA ILE A 28 9.67 15.86 29.07
C ILE A 28 10.51 17.01 29.65
N SER A 29 11.81 17.02 29.33
CA SER A 29 12.71 18.11 29.72
C SER A 29 12.61 19.29 28.75
N LEU A 30 11.46 19.98 28.71
CA LEU A 30 11.23 21.13 27.84
C LEU A 30 10.96 22.42 28.63
N PRO A 31 11.43 23.59 28.15
CA PRO A 31 11.29 24.87 28.84
C PRO A 31 9.91 25.50 28.58
N PHE A 32 8.82 24.80 28.90
CA PHE A 32 7.48 25.38 28.87
C PHE A 32 6.71 25.09 30.15
N SER A 33 5.76 25.96 30.50
CA SER A 33 4.90 25.77 31.67
C SER A 33 3.82 24.70 31.44
N TYR A 34 3.27 24.17 32.54
CA TYR A 34 2.20 23.18 32.47
C TYR A 34 0.97 23.66 31.69
N ALA A 35 0.63 24.95 31.79
CA ALA A 35 -0.46 25.56 31.03
C ALA A 35 -0.17 25.57 29.51
N SER A 36 1.09 25.80 29.11
CA SER A 36 1.50 25.73 27.72
C SER A 36 1.44 24.31 27.16
N LEU A 37 1.81 23.29 27.94
CA LEU A 37 1.61 21.89 27.54
C LEU A 37 0.12 21.57 27.32
N LYS A 38 -0.77 22.01 28.22
CA LYS A 38 -2.21 21.76 28.04
C LYS A 38 -2.78 22.40 26.77
N ARG A 39 -2.32 23.62 26.42
CA ARG A 39 -2.67 24.27 25.15
C ARG A 39 -2.12 23.48 23.95
N LEU A 40 -0.89 22.98 24.05
CA LEU A 40 -0.28 22.13 23.02
C LEU A 40 -1.07 20.82 22.83
N LEU A 41 -1.43 20.12 23.91
CA LEU A 41 -2.24 18.89 23.85
C LEU A 41 -3.68 19.13 23.32
N LEU A 42 -4.21 20.35 23.44
CA LEU A 42 -5.45 20.75 22.79
C LEU A 42 -5.23 20.95 21.28
N SER A 43 -4.18 21.68 20.90
CA SER A 43 -3.79 21.87 19.49
C SER A 43 -3.53 20.54 18.77
N LEU A 44 -2.74 19.65 19.37
CA LEU A 44 -2.44 18.32 18.83
C LEU A 44 -3.69 17.46 18.66
N LYS A 45 -4.66 17.56 19.58
CA LYS A 45 -5.96 16.89 19.42
C LYS A 45 -6.75 17.49 18.25
N LEU A 46 -6.80 18.82 18.12
CA LEU A 46 -7.50 19.50 17.02
C LEU A 46 -6.90 19.15 15.65
N LYS A 47 -5.58 18.94 15.59
CA LYS A 47 -4.87 18.45 14.40
C LYS A 47 -5.05 16.95 14.15
N ASN A 48 -5.91 16.25 14.91
CA ASN A 48 -6.09 14.80 14.88
C ASN A 48 -4.79 14.01 15.09
N LEU A 49 -3.82 14.54 15.84
CA LEU A 49 -2.56 13.86 16.15
C LEU A 49 -2.63 13.03 17.45
N LEU A 50 -3.56 13.40 18.35
CA LEU A 50 -3.80 12.73 19.62
C LEU A 50 -5.29 12.44 19.82
N SER A 51 -5.56 11.34 20.51
CA SER A 51 -6.88 11.00 21.04
C SER A 51 -6.85 11.01 22.57
N ARG A 52 -8.02 11.20 23.20
CA ARG A 52 -8.18 11.20 24.66
C ARG A 52 -9.04 10.02 25.08
N LYS A 53 -8.61 9.30 26.12
CA LYS A 53 -9.41 8.31 26.85
C LYS A 53 -9.75 8.84 28.24
N GLY A 54 -10.92 8.49 28.75
CA GLY A 54 -11.38 8.94 30.07
C GLY A 54 -11.89 10.40 30.10
N ARG A 55 -12.28 10.86 31.30
CA ARG A 55 -12.82 12.21 31.54
C ARG A 55 -12.19 12.85 32.78
N GLY A 56 -12.06 14.18 32.79
CA GLY A 56 -11.57 14.93 33.95
C GLY A 56 -10.16 14.52 34.37
N LYS A 57 -9.97 14.19 35.65
CA LYS A 57 -8.68 13.75 36.21
C LYS A 57 -8.19 12.41 35.64
N ALA A 58 -9.09 11.59 35.10
CA ALA A 58 -8.77 10.31 34.45
C ALA A 58 -8.44 10.46 32.96
N THR A 59 -8.26 11.69 32.45
CA THR A 59 -7.92 11.90 31.03
C THR A 59 -6.52 11.39 30.74
N LYS A 60 -6.44 10.40 29.86
CA LYS A 60 -5.19 9.86 29.31
C LYS A 60 -5.10 10.18 27.82
N TYR A 61 -3.89 10.43 27.34
CA TYR A 61 -3.59 10.76 25.96
C TYR A 61 -2.94 9.57 25.27
N VAL A 62 -3.37 9.33 24.03
CA VAL A 62 -2.80 8.32 23.14
C VAL A 62 -2.58 8.95 21.77
N ILE A 63 -1.64 8.40 21.01
CA ILE A 63 -1.52 8.72 19.59
C ILE A 63 -2.84 8.39 18.89
N SER A 64 -3.32 9.29 18.05
CA SER A 64 -4.52 9.03 17.26
C SER A 64 -4.24 7.92 16.22
N PRO A 65 -5.26 7.12 15.84
CA PRO A 65 -5.13 6.18 14.74
C PRO A 65 -4.66 6.84 13.43
N ALA A 66 -5.11 8.08 13.16
CA ALA A 66 -4.71 8.84 11.99
C ALA A 66 -3.22 9.17 11.95
N TYR A 67 -2.67 9.62 13.07
CA TYR A 67 -1.25 9.91 13.15
C TYR A 67 -0.41 8.64 13.14
N ALA A 68 -0.84 7.58 13.83
CA ALA A 68 -0.16 6.29 13.76
C ALA A 68 -0.07 5.75 12.33
N LEU A 69 -1.12 5.94 11.52
CA LEU A 69 -1.19 5.51 10.12
C LEU A 69 -0.24 6.30 9.22
N LEU A 70 -0.14 7.62 9.39
CA LEU A 70 0.50 8.51 8.42
C LEU A 70 1.85 9.11 8.87
N CYS A 71 2.21 8.99 10.17
CA CYS A 71 3.47 9.53 10.65
C CYS A 71 4.66 8.87 9.93
N PRO A 72 5.66 9.64 9.47
CA PRO A 72 6.86 9.06 8.88
C PRO A 72 7.55 8.12 9.87
N ILE A 73 7.94 6.94 9.39
CA ILE A 73 8.78 6.00 10.12
C ILE A 73 10.03 5.79 9.28
N ASP A 74 11.19 6.09 9.86
CA ASP A 74 12.48 5.81 9.25
C ASP A 74 12.70 4.29 9.17
N MET A 75 12.75 3.76 7.94
CA MET A 75 12.89 2.33 7.72
C MET A 75 14.25 1.81 8.21
N GLU A 76 15.33 2.58 8.06
CA GLU A 76 16.65 2.16 8.52
C GLU A 76 16.65 1.92 10.02
N THR A 77 16.13 2.87 10.80
CA THR A 77 16.03 2.75 12.26
C THR A 77 15.07 1.63 12.68
N TYR A 78 13.95 1.47 11.99
CA TYR A 78 12.98 0.42 12.30
C TYR A 78 13.57 -0.99 12.09
N TYR A 79 14.30 -1.19 10.98
CA TYR A 79 14.89 -2.48 10.61
C TYR A 79 16.28 -2.75 11.22
N LYS A 80 16.83 -1.84 12.05
CA LYS A 80 17.99 -2.14 12.90
C LYS A 80 17.71 -3.23 13.94
N LYS A 81 16.43 -3.41 14.29
CA LYS A 81 15.98 -4.47 15.19
C LYS A 81 15.66 -5.73 14.40
N GLU A 82 16.16 -6.86 14.88
CA GLU A 82 15.80 -8.19 14.37
C GLU A 82 14.31 -8.46 14.54
N ILE A 83 13.79 -9.41 13.75
CA ILE A 83 12.34 -9.69 13.65
C ILE A 83 11.68 -9.87 15.03
N ASP A 84 12.31 -10.64 15.93
CA ASP A 84 11.79 -10.95 17.26
C ASP A 84 11.92 -9.80 18.27
N GLN A 85 12.67 -8.75 17.93
CA GLN A 85 12.87 -7.57 18.78
C GLN A 85 11.99 -6.39 18.37
N ARG A 86 11.29 -6.47 17.23
CA ARG A 86 10.38 -5.42 16.77
C ARG A 86 9.10 -5.44 17.59
N VAL A 87 8.64 -4.25 17.99
CA VAL A 87 7.34 -4.09 18.66
C VAL A 87 6.28 -3.98 17.57
N ILE A 88 5.47 -5.01 17.37
CA ILE A 88 4.53 -5.10 16.24
C ILE A 88 3.09 -5.34 16.68
N LYS A 89 2.15 -5.08 15.76
CA LYS A 89 0.79 -5.62 15.80
C LYS A 89 0.84 -7.03 15.22
N GLU A 90 0.83 -8.04 16.08
CA GLU A 90 1.00 -9.44 15.66
C GLU A 90 -0.16 -9.98 14.82
N ASN A 91 -1.38 -9.47 15.00
CA ASN A 91 -2.58 -10.00 14.35
C ASN A 91 -3.25 -8.94 13.48
N PHE A 92 -4.11 -9.39 12.57
CA PHE A 92 -4.94 -8.52 11.75
C PHE A 92 -5.74 -7.52 12.61
N ASN A 93 -5.71 -6.26 12.18
CA ASN A 93 -6.40 -5.16 12.85
C ASN A 93 -7.75 -4.90 12.20
N PHE A 94 -8.82 -5.46 12.77
CA PHE A 94 -10.19 -5.27 12.29
C PHE A 94 -10.65 -3.82 12.29
N GLN A 95 -10.15 -3.00 13.23
CA GLN A 95 -10.48 -1.56 13.34
C GLN A 95 -9.84 -0.71 12.23
N LEU A 96 -8.87 -1.26 11.50
CA LEU A 96 -8.15 -0.52 10.47
C LEU A 96 -9.08 -0.11 9.33
N ILE A 97 -9.89 -1.04 8.82
CA ILE A 97 -10.71 -0.84 7.61
C ILE A 97 -12.00 -0.08 7.95
N ASN A 98 -12.75 -0.52 8.95
CA ASN A 98 -14.08 0.03 9.28
C ASN A 98 -14.03 1.39 10.00
N GLU A 99 -13.03 1.63 10.84
CA GLU A 99 -12.97 2.82 11.69
C GLU A 99 -11.87 3.77 11.23
N THR A 100 -10.64 3.29 11.08
CA THR A 100 -9.49 4.19 10.82
C THR A 100 -9.53 4.71 9.37
N LEU A 101 -9.35 3.84 8.38
CA LEU A 101 -9.21 4.23 6.98
C LEU A 101 -10.49 4.84 6.38
N ARG A 102 -11.66 4.50 6.92
CA ARG A 102 -12.94 5.07 6.51
C ARG A 102 -13.05 6.57 6.81
N ASN A 103 -12.42 7.03 7.88
CA ASN A 103 -12.57 8.39 8.41
C ASN A 103 -11.35 9.29 8.17
N ILE A 104 -10.37 8.84 7.39
CA ILE A 104 -9.10 9.55 7.16
C ILE A 104 -8.80 9.58 5.66
N ASP A 105 -8.29 10.70 5.18
CA ASP A 105 -7.70 10.82 3.84
C ASP A 105 -6.21 10.48 3.90
N LEU A 106 -5.76 9.60 2.99
CA LEU A 106 -4.37 9.13 2.99
C LEU A 106 -3.35 10.16 2.48
N PHE A 107 -3.80 11.07 1.64
CA PHE A 107 -2.96 12.06 0.96
C PHE A 107 -3.17 13.44 1.56
N THR A 108 -2.07 14.12 1.85
CA THR A 108 -2.11 15.52 2.28
C THR A 108 -2.46 16.42 1.10
N GLU A 109 -2.87 17.66 1.37
CA GLU A 109 -3.08 18.65 0.30
C GLU A 109 -1.85 18.85 -0.59
N THR A 110 -0.64 18.77 -0.01
CA THR A 110 0.62 18.85 -0.76
C THR A 110 0.81 17.64 -1.66
N ASP A 111 0.52 16.43 -1.15
CA ASP A 111 0.58 15.20 -1.96
C ASP A 111 -0.40 15.28 -3.14
N LEU A 112 -1.64 15.71 -2.87
CA LEU A 112 -2.68 15.83 -3.90
C LEU A 112 -2.34 16.90 -4.94
N LYS A 113 -1.79 18.05 -4.53
CA LYS A 113 -1.32 19.08 -5.48
C LYS A 113 -0.27 18.50 -6.43
N LYS A 114 0.71 17.73 -5.91
CA LYS A 114 1.75 17.07 -6.72
C LYS A 114 1.13 16.04 -7.66
N LEU A 115 0.32 15.12 -7.15
CA LEU A 115 -0.31 14.04 -7.93
C LEU A 115 -1.23 14.59 -9.02
N ASN A 116 -2.04 15.60 -8.73
CA ASN A 116 -2.92 16.22 -9.71
C ASN A 116 -2.15 16.98 -10.80
N LEU A 117 -1.01 17.59 -10.47
CA LEU A 117 -0.15 18.21 -11.49
C LEU A 117 0.43 17.15 -12.45
N LEU A 118 0.89 16.03 -11.91
CA LEU A 118 1.38 14.89 -12.70
C LEU A 118 0.28 14.27 -13.55
N GLN A 119 -0.92 14.09 -13.00
CA GLN A 119 -2.07 13.57 -13.74
C GLN A 119 -2.47 14.50 -14.91
N LYS A 120 -2.48 15.82 -14.70
CA LYS A 120 -2.71 16.78 -15.79
C LYS A 120 -1.63 16.71 -16.87
N LYS A 121 -0.36 16.50 -16.48
CA LYS A 121 0.72 16.29 -17.44
C LYS A 121 0.47 15.03 -18.27
N TYR A 122 0.12 13.92 -17.62
CA TYR A 122 -0.25 12.68 -18.30
C TYR A 122 -1.41 12.89 -19.28
N GLU A 123 -2.49 13.51 -18.86
CA GLU A 123 -3.67 13.82 -19.70
C GLU A 123 -3.29 14.63 -20.95
N ASN A 124 -2.47 15.68 -20.77
CA ASN A 124 -1.99 16.48 -21.89
C ASN A 124 -1.13 15.68 -22.86
N ASN A 125 -0.26 14.82 -22.34
CA ASN A 125 0.64 14.02 -23.16
C ASN A 125 -0.13 12.97 -23.96
N ILE A 126 -1.04 12.23 -23.32
CA ILE A 126 -1.85 11.22 -24.03
C ILE A 126 -2.80 11.82 -25.06
N ALA A 127 -3.25 13.07 -24.88
CA ALA A 127 -4.10 13.78 -25.84
C ALA A 127 -3.34 14.15 -27.13
N GLN A 128 -2.00 14.22 -27.08
CA GLN A 128 -1.15 14.49 -28.23
C GLN A 128 -0.67 13.22 -28.94
N LEU A 129 -0.80 12.05 -28.29
CA LEU A 129 -0.38 10.77 -28.85
C LEU A 129 -1.46 10.19 -29.77
N SER A 130 -1.04 9.58 -30.88
CA SER A 130 -1.93 8.72 -31.64
C SER A 130 -2.30 7.48 -30.83
N GLU A 131 -3.42 6.83 -31.16
CA GLU A 131 -3.85 5.61 -30.48
C GLU A 131 -2.78 4.52 -30.52
N THR A 132 -2.10 4.35 -31.67
CA THR A 132 -0.98 3.41 -31.83
C THR A 132 0.20 3.75 -30.91
N ALA A 133 0.56 5.04 -30.80
CA ALA A 133 1.64 5.46 -29.91
C ALA A 133 1.28 5.25 -28.44
N ARG A 134 0.04 5.59 -28.05
CA ARG A 134 -0.47 5.35 -26.69
C ARG A 134 -0.44 3.86 -26.33
N LYS A 135 -0.88 2.98 -27.24
CA LYS A 135 -0.84 1.53 -27.04
C LYS A 135 0.59 1.02 -26.86
N LYS A 136 1.54 1.55 -27.61
CA LYS A 136 2.97 1.20 -27.49
C LYS A 136 3.54 1.58 -26.12
N GLU A 137 3.22 2.76 -25.60
CA GLU A 137 3.71 3.19 -24.28
C GLU A 137 3.05 2.40 -23.14
N LEU A 138 1.75 2.08 -23.26
CA LEU A 138 1.08 1.17 -22.33
C LEU A 138 1.67 -0.24 -22.38
N GLU A 139 2.03 -0.76 -23.56
CA GLU A 139 2.69 -2.06 -23.69
C GLU A 139 4.06 -2.07 -23.00
N ARG A 140 4.84 -1.00 -23.18
CA ARG A 140 6.15 -0.84 -22.52
C ARG A 140 6.00 -0.83 -21.00
N LEU A 141 5.02 -0.08 -20.48
CA LEU A 141 4.69 -0.05 -19.07
C LEU A 141 4.23 -1.41 -18.56
N ALA A 142 3.39 -2.13 -19.31
CA ALA A 142 2.88 -3.45 -18.97
C ALA A 142 3.99 -4.50 -18.86
N ILE A 143 4.99 -4.45 -19.75
CA ILE A 143 6.18 -5.31 -19.70
C ILE A 143 6.99 -5.00 -18.43
N ASP A 144 7.29 -3.72 -18.19
CA ASP A 144 8.07 -3.30 -17.02
C ASP A 144 7.38 -3.67 -15.71
N LEU A 145 6.06 -3.48 -15.64
CA LEU A 145 5.23 -3.90 -14.50
C LEU A 145 5.28 -5.41 -14.30
N SER A 146 5.15 -6.20 -15.37
CA SER A 146 5.12 -7.67 -15.30
C SER A 146 6.46 -8.23 -14.82
N TRP A 147 7.56 -7.70 -15.37
CA TRP A 147 8.91 -8.00 -14.90
C TRP A 147 9.07 -7.64 -13.43
N LYS A 148 8.81 -6.39 -13.07
CA LYS A 148 9.12 -5.87 -11.75
C LYS A 148 8.27 -6.50 -10.65
N SER A 149 6.98 -6.67 -10.92
CA SER A 149 6.03 -7.34 -10.02
C SER A 149 6.47 -8.77 -9.73
N SER A 150 6.99 -9.49 -10.73
CA SER A 150 7.49 -10.86 -10.56
C SER A 150 8.85 -10.88 -9.86
N GLN A 151 9.75 -9.95 -10.20
CA GLN A 151 11.06 -9.80 -9.54
C GLN A 151 10.92 -9.56 -8.03
N ILE A 152 9.96 -8.72 -7.62
CA ILE A 152 9.67 -8.48 -6.20
C ILE A 152 9.31 -9.80 -5.49
N GLU A 153 8.61 -10.72 -6.15
CA GLU A 153 8.30 -12.04 -5.59
C GLU A 153 9.43 -13.08 -5.74
N GLY A 154 10.60 -12.69 -6.24
CA GLY A 154 11.78 -13.55 -6.35
C GLY A 154 12.02 -14.19 -7.73
N ASN A 155 11.25 -13.79 -8.75
CA ASN A 155 11.52 -14.22 -10.12
C ASN A 155 12.89 -13.71 -10.59
N THR A 156 13.67 -14.58 -11.22
CA THR A 156 15.07 -14.31 -11.56
C THR A 156 15.29 -13.81 -12.99
N TYR A 157 14.24 -13.67 -13.80
CA TYR A 157 14.36 -13.09 -15.14
C TYR A 157 14.86 -11.64 -15.07
N SER A 158 15.81 -11.30 -15.93
CA SER A 158 16.16 -9.92 -16.24
C SER A 158 15.08 -9.26 -17.11
N LEU A 159 15.13 -7.94 -17.22
CA LEU A 159 14.18 -7.19 -18.04
C LEU A 159 14.28 -7.60 -19.52
N LEU A 160 15.49 -7.78 -20.05
CA LEU A 160 15.69 -8.17 -21.45
C LEU A 160 15.19 -9.60 -21.72
N GLU A 161 15.45 -10.54 -20.81
CA GLU A 161 14.90 -11.90 -20.91
C GLU A 161 13.37 -11.88 -20.85
N THR A 162 12.79 -10.99 -20.05
CA THR A 162 11.34 -10.83 -19.96
C THR A 162 10.76 -10.26 -21.25
N GLU A 163 11.38 -9.24 -21.83
CA GLU A 163 10.97 -8.69 -23.13
C GLU A 163 10.94 -9.75 -24.21
N ARG A 164 12.02 -10.54 -24.29
CA ARG A 164 12.15 -11.65 -25.23
C ARG A 164 11.06 -12.71 -25.02
N LEU A 165 10.82 -13.10 -23.76
CA LEU A 165 9.74 -14.04 -23.43
C LEU A 165 8.36 -13.51 -23.83
N LEU A 166 8.05 -12.25 -23.53
CA LEU A 166 6.71 -11.71 -23.75
C LEU A 166 6.42 -11.46 -25.24
N LYS A 167 7.41 -10.95 -25.98
CA LYS A 167 7.28 -10.59 -27.40
C LYS A 167 7.52 -11.76 -28.35
N GLU A 168 8.55 -12.56 -28.10
CA GLU A 168 9.02 -13.61 -29.03
C GLU A 168 8.61 -15.02 -28.55
N LYS A 169 8.03 -15.14 -27.35
CA LYS A 169 7.67 -16.43 -26.72
C LYS A 169 8.86 -17.36 -26.50
N GLU A 170 10.06 -16.80 -26.42
CA GLU A 170 11.28 -17.54 -26.16
C GLU A 170 11.67 -17.53 -24.68
N THR A 171 11.84 -18.72 -24.11
CA THR A 171 12.29 -18.87 -22.72
C THR A 171 13.78 -18.62 -22.58
N ALA A 172 14.19 -18.03 -21.45
CA ALA A 172 15.61 -17.84 -21.14
C ALA A 172 16.23 -19.14 -20.58
N SER A 173 17.51 -19.36 -20.88
CA SER A 173 18.24 -20.54 -20.41
C SER A 173 18.42 -20.52 -18.89
N GLY A 174 18.28 -21.68 -18.25
CA GLY A 174 18.46 -21.83 -16.80
C GLY A 174 17.31 -21.27 -15.95
N LYS A 175 16.19 -20.85 -16.56
CA LYS A 175 14.99 -20.41 -15.85
C LYS A 175 13.94 -21.51 -15.77
N THR A 176 13.15 -21.47 -14.71
CA THR A 176 12.07 -22.45 -14.51
C THR A 176 10.85 -22.13 -15.38
N LYS A 177 10.03 -23.15 -15.65
CA LYS A 177 8.78 -22.96 -16.38
C LYS A 177 7.81 -22.08 -15.58
N GLU A 178 7.79 -22.26 -14.26
CA GLU A 178 6.97 -21.51 -13.33
C GLU A 178 7.29 -20.02 -13.38
N GLU A 179 8.57 -19.65 -13.41
CA GLU A 179 9.00 -18.24 -13.56
C GLU A 179 8.53 -17.64 -14.90
N ALA A 180 8.61 -18.39 -15.99
CA ALA A 180 8.13 -17.93 -17.29
C ALA A 180 6.60 -17.75 -17.30
N VAL A 181 5.86 -18.71 -16.75
CA VAL A 181 4.39 -18.67 -16.65
C VAL A 181 3.95 -17.49 -15.76
N MET A 182 4.64 -17.22 -14.66
CA MET A 182 4.35 -16.05 -13.82
C MET A 182 4.40 -14.73 -14.61
N LEU A 183 5.40 -14.56 -15.47
CA LEU A 183 5.55 -13.36 -16.31
C LEU A 183 4.45 -13.29 -17.39
N LEU A 184 4.18 -14.41 -18.06
CA LEU A 184 3.17 -14.49 -19.10
C LEU A 184 1.77 -14.21 -18.54
N ASN A 185 1.41 -14.82 -17.42
CA ASN A 185 0.13 -14.59 -16.75
C ASN A 185 -0.02 -13.13 -16.31
N HIS A 186 1.07 -12.55 -15.76
CA HIS A 186 1.03 -11.16 -15.34
C HIS A 186 0.79 -10.22 -16.53
N LYS A 187 1.44 -10.49 -17.68
CA LYS A 187 1.23 -9.73 -18.91
C LYS A 187 -0.18 -9.91 -19.47
N GLU A 188 -0.66 -11.16 -19.56
CA GLU A 188 -2.03 -11.47 -20.01
C GLU A 188 -3.08 -10.76 -19.13
N THR A 189 -2.85 -10.72 -17.82
CA THR A 189 -3.78 -10.08 -16.88
C THR A 189 -3.81 -8.56 -17.06
N ILE A 190 -2.66 -7.89 -17.19
CA ILE A 190 -2.66 -6.42 -17.40
C ILE A 190 -3.19 -6.05 -18.78
N ASP A 191 -2.97 -6.86 -19.81
CA ASP A 191 -3.55 -6.65 -21.15
C ASP A 191 -5.08 -6.77 -21.09
N PHE A 192 -5.60 -7.77 -20.40
CA PHE A 192 -7.03 -7.91 -20.14
C PHE A 192 -7.63 -6.66 -19.47
N ILE A 193 -6.93 -6.06 -18.49
CA ILE A 193 -7.34 -4.82 -17.83
C ILE A 193 -7.32 -3.62 -18.77
N ILE A 194 -6.28 -3.52 -19.61
CA ILE A 194 -6.17 -2.43 -20.59
C ILE A 194 -7.30 -2.50 -21.63
N ASP A 195 -7.65 -3.71 -22.06
CA ASP A 195 -8.74 -3.95 -23.03
C ASP A 195 -10.13 -3.82 -22.39
N ASN A 196 -10.24 -3.99 -21.06
CA ASN A 196 -11.50 -3.94 -20.30
C ASN A 196 -11.36 -3.00 -19.08
N PRO A 197 -11.16 -1.69 -19.30
CA PRO A 197 -10.78 -0.75 -18.24
C PRO A 197 -11.79 -0.71 -17.08
N ASP A 198 -13.08 -0.84 -17.37
CA ASP A 198 -14.15 -0.76 -16.36
C ASP A 198 -14.44 -2.10 -15.66
N TYR A 199 -13.72 -3.18 -15.98
CA TYR A 199 -14.02 -4.52 -15.47
C TYR A 199 -14.08 -4.57 -13.94
N LEU A 200 -13.18 -3.85 -13.25
CA LEU A 200 -13.13 -3.78 -11.78
C LEU A 200 -14.04 -2.73 -11.14
N LEU A 201 -14.92 -2.05 -11.90
CA LEU A 201 -15.85 -1.05 -11.35
C LEU A 201 -17.30 -1.56 -11.33
N PRO A 202 -18.01 -1.49 -10.18
CA PRO A 202 -17.47 -1.32 -8.83
C PRO A 202 -16.58 -2.51 -8.44
N LEU A 203 -15.66 -2.28 -7.49
CA LEU A 203 -14.75 -3.30 -6.98
C LEU A 203 -15.54 -4.31 -6.14
N SER A 204 -15.29 -5.60 -6.32
CA SER A 204 -15.92 -6.67 -5.55
C SER A 204 -14.98 -7.84 -5.34
N VAL A 205 -15.28 -8.67 -4.34
CA VAL A 205 -14.49 -9.87 -4.01
C VAL A 205 -14.36 -10.80 -5.21
N SER A 206 -15.47 -11.08 -5.92
CA SER A 206 -15.46 -11.95 -7.11
C SER A 206 -14.50 -11.45 -8.19
N LYS A 207 -14.49 -10.14 -8.46
CA LYS A 207 -13.60 -9.56 -9.46
C LYS A 207 -12.13 -9.64 -9.04
N ILE A 208 -11.83 -9.54 -7.74
CA ILE A 208 -10.47 -9.76 -7.21
C ILE A 208 -10.06 -11.23 -7.39
N GLU A 209 -10.96 -12.18 -7.14
CA GLU A 209 -10.71 -13.61 -7.40
C GLU A 209 -10.50 -13.90 -8.89
N ASP A 210 -11.21 -13.21 -9.79
CA ASP A 210 -11.02 -13.34 -11.24
C ASP A 210 -9.61 -12.89 -11.66
N ILE A 211 -9.14 -11.75 -11.16
CA ILE A 211 -7.77 -11.27 -11.39
C ILE A 211 -6.74 -12.23 -10.81
N HIS A 212 -6.97 -12.75 -9.59
CA HIS A 212 -6.10 -13.75 -9.01
C HIS A 212 -6.03 -15.02 -9.88
N ARG A 213 -7.17 -15.50 -10.38
CA ARG A 213 -7.25 -16.69 -11.23
C ARG A 213 -6.46 -16.55 -12.53
N LEU A 214 -6.47 -15.37 -13.15
CA LEU A 214 -5.64 -15.08 -14.32
C LEU A 214 -4.15 -15.12 -13.97
N LEU A 215 -3.77 -14.52 -12.84
CA LEU A 215 -2.36 -14.46 -12.41
C LEU A 215 -1.76 -15.82 -12.06
N ILE A 216 -2.55 -16.74 -11.52
CA ILE A 216 -2.07 -18.06 -11.07
C ILE A 216 -2.39 -19.22 -12.03
N LYS A 217 -2.92 -18.91 -13.22
CA LYS A 217 -3.22 -19.87 -14.27
C LYS A 217 -2.00 -20.78 -14.54
N ASP A 218 -2.22 -22.08 -14.61
CA ASP A 218 -1.17 -23.08 -14.88
C ASP A 218 0.01 -23.13 -13.89
N LEU A 219 -0.10 -22.49 -12.70
CA LEU A 219 0.89 -22.59 -11.61
C LEU A 219 0.55 -23.66 -10.56
N GLY A 220 -0.55 -24.40 -10.73
CA GLY A 220 -0.97 -25.46 -9.79
C GLY A 220 -1.45 -24.94 -8.42
N LEU A 221 -1.77 -23.65 -8.32
CA LEU A 221 -2.20 -22.99 -7.08
C LEU A 221 -3.72 -23.01 -6.91
N GLU A 222 -4.18 -22.96 -5.66
CA GLU A 222 -5.60 -22.80 -5.32
C GLU A 222 -6.11 -21.42 -5.75
N LYS A 223 -7.25 -21.37 -6.44
CA LYS A 223 -7.79 -20.15 -7.08
C LYS A 223 -8.65 -19.28 -6.17
N ASN A 224 -9.30 -19.90 -5.19
CA ASN A 224 -10.31 -19.25 -4.36
C ASN A 224 -9.68 -18.71 -3.07
N ILE A 225 -10.46 -17.96 -2.29
CA ILE A 225 -10.10 -17.62 -0.91
C ILE A 225 -9.63 -18.87 -0.16
N ARG A 226 -8.47 -18.73 0.49
CA ARG A 226 -7.83 -19.85 1.19
C ARG A 226 -8.63 -20.24 2.43
N LYS A 227 -8.58 -21.53 2.75
CA LYS A 227 -9.15 -22.11 3.97
C LYS A 227 -8.10 -22.51 5.01
N ARG A 228 -6.83 -22.29 4.68
CA ARG A 228 -5.68 -22.68 5.50
C ARG A 228 -4.94 -21.44 5.96
N ARG A 229 -4.29 -21.55 7.11
CA ARG A 229 -3.41 -20.51 7.64
C ARG A 229 -2.17 -20.37 6.75
N VAL A 230 -1.72 -19.12 6.56
CA VAL A 230 -0.46 -18.79 5.89
C VAL A 230 0.38 -17.89 6.78
N GLY A 231 1.69 -17.98 6.64
CA GLY A 231 2.64 -17.03 7.21
C GLY A 231 3.11 -16.03 6.16
N VAL A 232 3.66 -14.91 6.62
CA VAL A 232 4.35 -13.95 5.76
C VAL A 232 5.83 -13.96 6.13
N SER A 233 6.68 -14.36 5.18
CA SER A 233 8.13 -14.38 5.40
C SER A 233 8.67 -12.99 5.74
N GLY A 234 9.56 -12.91 6.73
CA GLY A 234 10.22 -11.67 7.16
C GLY A 234 9.50 -10.89 8.26
N THR A 235 8.39 -11.40 8.78
CA THR A 235 7.62 -10.77 9.86
C THR A 235 6.95 -11.80 10.77
N ASN A 236 6.70 -11.40 12.03
CA ASN A 236 5.89 -12.17 12.99
C ASN A 236 4.38 -11.85 12.88
N TYR A 237 3.99 -10.98 11.94
CA TYR A 237 2.58 -10.70 11.66
C TYR A 237 1.85 -11.95 11.14
N LYS A 238 0.65 -12.17 11.70
CA LYS A 238 -0.25 -13.29 11.41
C LYS A 238 -1.49 -12.72 10.71
N PRO A 239 -1.68 -13.00 9.40
CA PRO A 239 -2.91 -12.63 8.72
C PRO A 239 -4.08 -13.48 9.23
N LEU A 240 -5.30 -13.10 8.82
CA LEU A 240 -6.52 -13.84 9.13
C LEU A 240 -6.39 -15.32 8.73
N ASP A 241 -6.89 -16.25 9.53
CA ASP A 241 -6.83 -17.70 9.24
C ASP A 241 -8.20 -18.33 9.00
N ASN A 242 -9.28 -17.58 9.24
CA ASN A 242 -10.66 -17.99 9.00
C ASN A 242 -11.16 -17.44 7.65
N ASP A 243 -11.71 -18.31 6.80
CA ASP A 243 -12.21 -17.98 5.46
C ASP A 243 -13.38 -16.99 5.46
N PHE A 244 -14.30 -17.10 6.41
CA PHE A 244 -15.37 -16.11 6.59
C PHE A 244 -14.83 -14.73 6.95
N GLN A 245 -13.87 -14.63 7.87
CA GLN A 245 -13.25 -13.36 8.24
C GLN A 245 -12.43 -12.75 7.09
N ILE A 246 -11.77 -13.59 6.28
CA ILE A 246 -11.06 -13.15 5.08
C ILE A 246 -12.05 -12.55 4.07
N TYR A 247 -13.15 -13.26 3.79
CA TYR A 247 -14.19 -12.79 2.87
C TYR A 247 -14.83 -11.49 3.37
N GLU A 248 -15.17 -11.43 4.65
CA GLU A 248 -15.74 -10.24 5.28
C GLU A 248 -14.78 -9.05 5.19
N SER A 249 -13.50 -9.25 5.53
CA SER A 249 -12.48 -8.19 5.48
C SER A 249 -12.23 -7.71 4.05
N LEU A 250 -12.25 -8.60 3.05
CA LEU A 250 -12.19 -8.22 1.65
C LEU A 250 -13.44 -7.44 1.22
N SER A 251 -14.62 -7.85 1.65
CA SER A 251 -15.87 -7.17 1.32
C SER A 251 -15.89 -5.75 1.90
N MET A 252 -15.53 -5.60 3.17
CA MET A 252 -15.38 -4.30 3.84
C MET A 252 -14.32 -3.41 3.15
N MET A 253 -13.24 -4.02 2.68
CA MET A 253 -12.22 -3.33 1.91
C MET A 253 -12.76 -2.85 0.56
N CYS A 254 -13.51 -3.68 -0.17
CA CYS A 254 -14.16 -3.28 -1.42
C CYS A 254 -15.13 -2.11 -1.19
N GLU A 255 -15.96 -2.17 -0.13
CA GLU A 255 -16.85 -1.07 0.26
C GLU A 255 -16.09 0.22 0.54
N LEU A 256 -15.01 0.14 1.33
CA LEU A 256 -14.14 1.27 1.63
C LEU A 256 -13.57 1.88 0.35
N VAL A 257 -12.98 1.07 -0.53
CA VAL A 257 -12.40 1.54 -1.79
C VAL A 257 -13.49 2.16 -2.67
N ASN A 258 -14.66 1.53 -2.79
CA ASN A 258 -15.75 2.05 -3.61
C ASN A 258 -16.29 3.39 -3.06
N CYS A 259 -16.33 3.59 -1.74
CA CYS A 259 -16.86 4.81 -1.14
C CYS A 259 -15.91 6.01 -1.16
N LYS A 260 -14.60 5.81 -1.35
CA LYS A 260 -13.66 6.93 -1.50
C LYS A 260 -13.90 7.67 -2.81
N GLU A 261 -13.73 8.99 -2.82
CA GLU A 261 -13.82 9.78 -4.06
C GLU A 261 -12.46 9.85 -4.77
N ASN A 262 -11.37 9.92 -4.01
CA ASN A 262 -10.02 10.09 -4.55
C ASN A 262 -9.48 8.80 -5.19
N VAL A 263 -9.17 8.84 -6.49
CA VAL A 263 -8.68 7.68 -7.24
C VAL A 263 -7.33 7.17 -6.74
N PHE A 264 -6.40 8.07 -6.38
CA PHE A 264 -5.10 7.67 -5.82
C PHE A 264 -5.28 6.93 -4.50
N GLU A 265 -6.25 7.35 -3.68
CA GLU A 265 -6.59 6.69 -2.43
C GLU A 265 -7.16 5.30 -2.68
N LYS A 266 -8.09 5.16 -3.62
CA LYS A 266 -8.64 3.85 -4.04
C LYS A 266 -7.53 2.88 -4.44
N ALA A 267 -6.59 3.35 -5.27
CA ALA A 267 -5.48 2.55 -5.77
C ALA A 267 -4.52 2.12 -4.64
N LEU A 268 -4.07 3.08 -3.81
CA LEU A 268 -3.16 2.81 -2.70
C LEU A 268 -3.78 1.88 -1.66
N LEU A 269 -5.07 2.07 -1.30
CA LEU A 269 -5.80 1.19 -0.39
C LEU A 269 -5.84 -0.25 -0.93
N SER A 270 -6.14 -0.41 -2.22
CA SER A 270 -6.20 -1.72 -2.85
C SER A 270 -4.84 -2.43 -2.85
N LEU A 271 -3.77 -1.68 -3.11
CA LEU A 271 -2.39 -2.18 -3.09
C LEU A 271 -2.00 -2.73 -1.71
N VAL A 272 -2.28 -1.99 -0.63
CA VAL A 272 -1.83 -2.37 0.71
C VAL A 272 -2.76 -3.35 1.40
N LEU A 273 -4.09 -3.21 1.23
CA LEU A 273 -5.06 -4.01 1.98
C LEU A 273 -5.20 -5.44 1.46
N ILE A 274 -5.19 -5.68 0.13
CA ILE A 274 -5.18 -7.07 -0.40
C ILE A 274 -3.96 -7.80 0.15
N SER A 275 -2.81 -7.13 0.11
CA SER A 275 -1.53 -7.65 0.60
C SER A 275 -1.58 -7.91 2.11
N TYR A 276 -2.24 -7.07 2.90
CA TYR A 276 -2.37 -7.23 4.36
C TYR A 276 -3.36 -8.32 4.79
N ILE A 277 -4.48 -8.45 4.08
CA ILE A 277 -5.50 -9.48 4.31
C ILE A 277 -4.95 -10.88 3.95
N GLN A 278 -4.10 -10.97 2.91
CA GLN A 278 -3.57 -12.23 2.36
C GLN A 278 -4.70 -13.23 2.03
N PRO A 279 -5.66 -12.91 1.15
CA PRO A 279 -6.82 -13.77 0.93
C PRO A 279 -6.53 -15.11 0.23
N PHE A 280 -5.41 -15.23 -0.47
CA PHE A 280 -5.02 -16.40 -1.27
C PHE A 280 -3.80 -17.12 -0.67
N VAL A 281 -3.58 -18.36 -1.09
CA VAL A 281 -2.41 -19.16 -0.66
C VAL A 281 -1.09 -18.53 -1.12
N ASP A 282 -1.07 -18.02 -2.35
CA ASP A 282 0.02 -17.24 -2.94
C ASP A 282 -0.56 -16.22 -3.93
N GLY A 283 0.25 -15.30 -4.47
CA GLY A 283 -0.17 -14.34 -5.49
C GLY A 283 -0.77 -13.03 -4.94
N ASN A 284 -1.00 -12.93 -3.62
CA ASN A 284 -1.66 -11.78 -2.98
C ASN A 284 -1.10 -10.42 -3.41
N LYS A 285 0.23 -10.25 -3.40
CA LYS A 285 0.87 -8.95 -3.73
C LYS A 285 0.85 -8.67 -5.23
N ARG A 286 0.93 -9.70 -6.09
CA ARG A 286 0.77 -9.57 -7.55
C ARG A 286 -0.66 -9.14 -7.89
N THR A 287 -1.65 -9.78 -7.28
CA THR A 287 -3.07 -9.40 -7.39
C THR A 287 -3.28 -7.96 -6.93
N ALA A 288 -2.69 -7.57 -5.80
CA ALA A 288 -2.81 -6.20 -5.28
C ALA A 288 -2.26 -5.14 -6.25
N ARG A 289 -1.10 -5.40 -6.89
CA ARG A 289 -0.51 -4.51 -7.89
C ARG A 289 -1.35 -4.39 -9.16
N ILE A 290 -1.93 -5.48 -9.65
CA ILE A 290 -2.86 -5.44 -10.79
C ILE A 290 -4.15 -4.69 -10.43
N VAL A 291 -4.79 -5.02 -9.31
CA VAL A 291 -6.05 -4.36 -8.90
C VAL A 291 -5.84 -2.87 -8.68
N SER A 292 -4.73 -2.47 -8.06
CA SER A 292 -4.34 -1.07 -7.91
C SER A 292 -4.21 -0.36 -9.27
N ASN A 293 -3.59 -1.00 -10.25
CA ASN A 293 -3.44 -0.42 -11.59
C ASN A 293 -4.74 -0.40 -12.38
N ALA A 294 -5.60 -1.41 -12.23
CA ALA A 294 -6.90 -1.45 -12.86
C ALA A 294 -7.78 -0.27 -12.40
N ILE A 295 -7.74 0.08 -11.12
CA ILE A 295 -8.44 1.27 -10.59
C ILE A 295 -7.92 2.56 -11.21
N LEU A 296 -6.61 2.69 -11.41
CA LEU A 296 -6.04 3.87 -12.08
C LEU A 296 -6.51 3.93 -13.54
N ILE A 297 -6.37 2.82 -14.27
CA ILE A 297 -6.73 2.71 -15.69
C ILE A 297 -8.23 3.00 -15.90
N SER A 298 -9.11 2.47 -15.06
CA SER A 298 -10.56 2.65 -15.15
C SER A 298 -11.00 4.12 -14.96
N HIS A 299 -10.17 4.95 -14.35
CA HIS A 299 -10.41 6.38 -14.16
C HIS A 299 -9.49 7.24 -15.04
N THR A 300 -8.89 6.66 -16.08
CA THR A 300 -7.99 7.36 -17.00
C THR A 300 -6.78 7.99 -16.31
N HIS A 301 -6.35 7.42 -15.18
CA HIS A 301 -5.13 7.80 -14.48
C HIS A 301 -3.94 6.98 -14.98
N CYS A 302 -2.74 7.58 -14.94
CA CYS A 302 -1.53 6.89 -15.33
C CYS A 302 -1.28 5.65 -14.45
N PRO A 303 -1.11 4.43 -15.01
CA PRO A 303 -0.74 3.26 -14.23
C PRO A 303 0.72 3.35 -13.74
N VAL A 304 1.07 2.55 -12.73
CA VAL A 304 2.40 2.49 -12.11
C VAL A 304 3.11 1.17 -12.42
N SER A 305 4.38 1.23 -12.81
CA SER A 305 5.18 0.03 -13.14
C SER A 305 6.06 -0.50 -12.00
N PHE A 306 6.32 0.32 -10.98
CA PHE A 306 7.29 0.04 -9.91
C PHE A 306 8.74 -0.16 -10.37
N ARG A 307 9.06 0.09 -11.65
CA ARG A 307 10.32 -0.30 -12.31
C ARG A 307 11.57 0.10 -11.52
N THR A 308 11.59 1.30 -10.95
CA THR A 308 12.76 1.86 -10.26
C THR A 308 12.82 1.55 -8.77
N VAL A 309 11.78 0.92 -8.20
CA VAL A 309 11.77 0.60 -6.75
C VAL A 309 12.73 -0.54 -6.46
N ASP A 310 13.55 -0.40 -5.42
CA ASP A 310 14.31 -1.55 -4.93
C ASP A 310 13.37 -2.62 -4.35
N SER A 311 13.64 -3.90 -4.67
CA SER A 311 12.75 -4.99 -4.26
C SER A 311 12.72 -5.20 -2.74
N ILE A 312 13.83 -4.92 -2.05
CA ILE A 312 13.96 -5.02 -0.60
C ILE A 312 13.22 -3.84 0.04
N ASP A 313 13.37 -2.63 -0.48
CA ASP A 313 12.68 -1.45 0.06
C ASP A 313 11.16 -1.57 -0.09
N TYR A 314 10.67 -2.07 -1.22
CA TYR A 314 9.24 -2.38 -1.37
C TYR A 314 8.74 -3.38 -0.31
N LYS A 315 9.49 -4.48 -0.11
CA LYS A 315 9.17 -5.49 0.90
C LYS A 315 9.18 -4.89 2.30
N LYS A 316 10.21 -4.10 2.64
CA LYS A 316 10.32 -3.40 3.92
C LYS A 316 9.16 -2.46 4.17
N ALA A 317 8.76 -1.66 3.17
CA ALA A 317 7.63 -0.75 3.31
C ALA A 317 6.31 -1.51 3.51
N MET A 318 6.11 -2.62 2.81
CA MET A 318 4.93 -3.47 2.96
C MET A 318 4.88 -4.19 4.31
N LEU A 319 6.00 -4.77 4.77
CA LEU A 319 6.10 -5.43 6.07
C LEU A 319 5.93 -4.42 7.22
N LEU A 320 6.45 -3.21 7.07
CA LEU A 320 6.21 -2.13 8.03
C LEU A 320 4.71 -1.81 8.14
N PHE A 321 3.98 -1.79 7.02
CA PHE A 321 2.52 -1.63 7.05
C PHE A 321 1.84 -2.80 7.78
N TYR A 322 2.29 -4.04 7.61
CA TYR A 322 1.72 -5.18 8.33
C TYR A 322 1.95 -5.07 9.84
N GLU A 323 3.18 -4.73 10.22
CA GLU A 323 3.61 -4.70 11.62
C GLU A 323 3.09 -3.47 12.38
N GLN A 324 2.96 -2.32 11.71
CA GLN A 324 2.60 -1.04 12.36
C GLN A 324 1.26 -0.49 11.94
N ASN A 325 0.64 -1.00 10.87
CA ASN A 325 -0.45 -0.33 10.13
C ASN A 325 -0.10 1.13 9.78
N ASN A 326 1.17 1.37 9.46
CA ASN A 326 1.67 2.66 9.01
C ASN A 326 1.91 2.62 7.50
N ILE A 327 1.27 3.52 6.75
CA ILE A 327 1.27 3.52 5.29
C ILE A 327 2.28 4.51 4.69
N SER A 328 2.97 5.31 5.51
CA SER A 328 3.77 6.44 5.05
C SER A 328 4.80 6.06 3.97
N ASN A 329 5.58 5.01 4.19
CA ASN A 329 6.60 4.54 3.25
C ASN A 329 6.00 3.97 1.95
N MET A 330 4.91 3.20 2.03
CA MET A 330 4.25 2.72 0.81
C MET A 330 3.58 3.86 0.03
N LYS A 331 3.03 4.86 0.72
CA LYS A 331 2.50 6.07 0.08
C LYS A 331 3.60 6.80 -0.69
N GLU A 332 4.77 6.97 -0.10
CA GLU A 332 5.91 7.61 -0.75
C GLU A 332 6.37 6.85 -1.99
N ILE A 333 6.54 5.52 -1.89
CA ILE A 333 6.84 4.66 -3.04
C ILE A 333 5.78 4.85 -4.14
N PHE A 334 4.49 4.83 -3.78
CA PHE A 334 3.41 5.00 -4.74
C PHE A 334 3.47 6.36 -5.47
N ILE A 335 3.66 7.46 -4.75
CA ILE A 335 3.79 8.81 -5.33
C ILE A 335 4.99 8.87 -6.29
N ASN A 336 6.15 8.36 -5.85
CA ASN A 336 7.37 8.38 -6.65
C ASN A 336 7.25 7.52 -7.91
N GLN A 337 6.54 6.39 -7.83
CA GLN A 337 6.30 5.54 -8.99
C GLN A 337 5.26 6.10 -9.95
N PHE A 338 4.26 6.83 -9.45
CA PHE A 338 3.35 7.58 -10.30
C PHE A 338 4.10 8.68 -11.07
N GLU A 339 4.93 9.46 -10.38
CA GLU A 339 5.79 10.46 -11.03
C GLU A 339 6.74 9.84 -12.06
N PHE A 340 7.39 8.73 -11.72
CA PHE A 340 8.25 8.00 -12.65
C PHE A 340 7.47 7.57 -13.91
N ALA A 341 6.28 7.01 -13.74
CA ALA A 341 5.49 6.53 -14.87
C ALA A 341 5.08 7.68 -15.81
N VAL A 342 4.58 8.78 -15.25
CA VAL A 342 4.20 9.99 -16.00
C VAL A 342 5.40 10.62 -16.71
N ASN A 343 6.62 10.54 -16.17
CA ASN A 343 7.79 11.16 -16.79
C ASN A 343 8.52 10.26 -17.79
N THR A 344 8.29 8.95 -17.74
CA THR A 344 9.09 7.95 -18.46
C THR A 344 8.35 7.36 -19.65
N TYR A 345 7.05 7.07 -19.50
CA TYR A 345 6.25 6.42 -20.55
C TYR A 345 5.39 7.41 -21.34
N PHE A 346 5.02 8.53 -20.74
CA PHE A 346 4.13 9.51 -21.34
C PHE A 346 4.78 10.88 -21.28
#